data_AF-A0A849PXG7-F1
#
_entry.id   AF-A0A849PXG7-F1
#
_cell.length_a   1.000
_cell.length_b   1.000
_cell.length_c   1.000
_cell.angle_alpha   90.00
_cell.angle_beta   90.00
_cell.angle_gamma   90.00
#
_symmetry.space_group_name_H-M   'P 1'
#
loop_
_entity.id
_entity.type
_entity.pdbx_description
1 polymer ?
#
loop_
_entity_poly.entity_id
_entity_poly.type
_entity_poly.pdbx_seq_one_letter_code
_entity_poly.pdbx_strand_id
1 'polypeptide(L)' 'MDIPTEINSVYWDEEKKSWQYKMIHIEEYHGFEECRSCHKPMSHNVKTDGEFKVVYVKCGCSRLRESL' A
#
# COMPACT_ATOMS: atom_id res chain seq x y z
N MET A 1 4.42 3.16 -18.29
CA MET A 1 3.90 3.40 -16.92
C MET A 1 5.10 3.52 -16.04
N ASP A 2 5.25 4.64 -15.33
CA ASP A 2 6.37 4.83 -14.43
C ASP A 2 6.24 3.87 -13.25
N ILE A 3 7.30 3.12 -13.01
CA ILE A 3 7.41 2.22 -11.88
C ILE A 3 7.49 3.08 -10.61
N PRO A 4 6.66 2.83 -9.59
CA PRO A 4 6.69 3.65 -8.38
C PRO A 4 8.01 3.46 -7.65
N THR A 5 8.67 4.57 -7.34
CA THR A 5 9.89 4.60 -6.49
C THR A 5 9.55 4.75 -5.01
N GLU A 6 8.31 5.15 -4.69
CA GLU A 6 7.80 5.28 -3.34
C GLU A 6 6.34 4.84 -3.26
N ILE A 7 5.96 4.22 -2.14
CA ILE A 7 4.58 3.79 -1.87
C ILE A 7 4.17 4.26 -0.48
N ASN A 8 2.94 4.78 -0.35
CA ASN A 8 2.35 5.09 0.95
C ASN A 8 1.68 3.82 1.53
N SER A 9 2.46 3.04 2.25
CA SER A 9 2.03 1.77 2.84
C SER A 9 1.13 1.99 4.05
N VAL A 10 0.11 1.16 4.21
CA VAL A 10 -0.74 1.10 5.41
C VAL A 10 -0.46 -0.17 6.20
N TYR A 11 -0.35 -0.05 7.51
CA TYR A 11 -0.12 -1.17 8.42
C TYR A 11 -0.89 -0.98 9.73
N TRP A 12 -1.19 -2.08 10.40
CA TRP A 12 -1.79 -2.05 11.72
C TRP A 12 -0.71 -1.84 12.78
N ASP A 13 -0.82 -0.77 13.56
CA ASP A 13 0.05 -0.48 14.70
C ASP A 13 -0.60 -1.06 15.97
N GLU A 14 0.03 -2.09 16.52
CA GLU A 14 -0.48 -2.80 17.70
C GLU A 14 -0.43 -1.96 18.98
N GLU A 15 0.51 -1.02 19.09
CA GLU A 15 0.65 -0.17 20.27
C GLU A 15 -0.45 0.90 20.28
N LYS A 16 -0.66 1.54 19.13
CA LYS A 16 -1.68 2.59 18.96
C LYS A 16 -3.07 2.06 18.67
N LYS A 17 -3.22 0.74 18.46
CA LYS A 17 -4.47 0.07 18.06
C LYS A 17 -5.17 0.80 16.92
N SER A 18 -4.40 1.19 15.89
CA SER A 18 -4.91 1.96 14.76
C SER A 18 -4.10 1.68 13.49
N TRP A 19 -4.74 1.95 12.34
CA TRP A 19 -4.05 1.92 11.05
C TRP A 19 -3.14 3.13 10.91
N GLN A 20 -1.87 2.87 10.60
CA GLN A 20 -0.84 3.88 10.40
C GLN A 20 -0.31 3.82 8.97
N TYR A 21 0.35 4.91 8.58
CA TYR A 21 0.88 5.09 7.23
C TYR A 21 2.39 5.29 7.29
N LYS A 22 3.10 4.67 6.36
CA LYS A 22 4.54 4.85 6.20
C LYS A 22 4.89 4.90 4.72
N MET A 23 5.61 5.95 4.34
CA MET A 23 6.26 6.00 3.03
C MET A 23 7.41 4.98 3.01
N ILE A 24 7.39 4.11 2.00
CA ILE A 24 8.44 3.13 1.75
C ILE A 24 9.13 3.44 0.43
N HIS A 25 10.44 3.27 0.39
CA HIS A 25 11.24 3.39 -0.83
C HIS A 25 11.29 2.04 -1.55
N ILE A 26 11.17 2.04 -2.87
CA ILE A 26 11.12 0.81 -3.67
C ILE A 26 12.45 0.60 -4.38
N GLU A 27 13.13 -0.50 -4.05
CA GLU A 27 14.34 -0.94 -4.75
C GLU A 27 13.98 -1.67 -6.05
N GLU A 28 12.99 -2.58 -5.98
CA GLU A 28 12.48 -3.32 -7.12
C GLU A 28 10.96 -3.48 -7.05
N TYR A 29 10.28 -3.33 -8.18
CA TYR A 29 8.82 -3.43 -8.28
C TYR A 29 8.38 -4.64 -9.08
N HIS A 30 7.49 -5.45 -8.50
CA HIS A 30 7.09 -6.76 -9.05
C HIS A 30 5.57 -6.85 -9.30
N GLY A 31 4.87 -5.72 -9.26
CA GLY A 31 3.44 -5.64 -9.57
C GLY A 31 2.56 -5.40 -8.34
N PHE A 32 1.26 -5.56 -8.54
CA PHE A 32 0.24 -5.23 -7.55
C PHE A 32 -1.01 -6.07 -7.73
N GLU A 33 -1.78 -6.20 -6.66
CA GLU A 33 -3.13 -6.77 -6.68
C GLU A 33 -4.16 -5.66 -6.54
N GLU A 34 -5.24 -5.75 -7.31
CA GLU A 34 -6.29 -4.74 -7.37
C GLU A 34 -7.49 -5.07 -6.49
N CYS A 35 -8.15 -4.03 -6.00
CA CYS A 35 -9.49 -4.14 -5.45
C CYS A 35 -10.48 -4.49 -6.55
N ARG A 36 -11.24 -5.56 -6.38
CA ARG A 36 -12.27 -6.00 -7.35
C ARG A 36 -13.40 -4.99 -7.58
N SER A 37 -13.58 -4.02 -6.67
CA SER A 37 -14.67 -3.03 -6.76
C SER A 37 -14.22 -1.73 -7.40
N CYS A 38 -13.07 -1.18 -6.99
CA CYS A 38 -12.60 0.12 -7.49
C CYS A 38 -11.46 0.02 -8.51
N HIS A 39 -10.93 -1.19 -8.78
CA HIS A 39 -9.81 -1.44 -9.68
C HIS A 39 -8.58 -0.55 -9.38
N LYS A 40 -8.38 -0.26 -8.09
CA LYS A 40 -7.19 0.43 -7.57
C LYS A 40 -6.31 -0.56 -6.82
N PRO A 41 -4.98 -0.36 -6.79
CA PRO A 41 -4.09 -1.21 -6.02
C PRO A 41 -4.52 -1.33 -4.55
N MET A 42 -4.45 -2.54 -4.00
CA MET A 42 -4.59 -2.83 -2.57
C MET A 42 -3.30 -3.31 -1.94
N SER A 43 -2.44 -3.96 -2.74
CA SER A 43 -1.11 -4.35 -2.32
C SER A 43 -0.14 -4.29 -3.48
N HIS A 44 1.14 -4.15 -3.15
CA HIS A 44 2.24 -4.20 -4.11
C HIS A 44 3.26 -5.25 -3.67
N ASN A 45 3.84 -5.95 -4.64
CA ASN A 45 4.95 -6.86 -4.42
C ASN A 45 6.24 -6.09 -4.73
N VAL A 46 7.06 -5.86 -3.71
CA VAL A 46 8.23 -4.99 -3.83
C VAL A 46 9.43 -5.56 -3.08
N LYS A 47 10.62 -5.13 -3.48
CA LYS A 47 11.82 -5.24 -2.67
C LYS A 47 12.10 -3.90 -2.01
N THR A 48 12.28 -3.91 -0.70
CA THR A 48 12.62 -2.74 0.12
C THR A 48 13.38 -3.19 1.35
N ASP A 49 14.40 -2.43 1.74
CA ASP A 49 15.31 -2.79 2.82
C ASP A 49 16.05 -4.12 2.54
N GLY A 50 16.36 -4.39 1.27
CA GLY A 50 16.96 -5.65 0.81
C GLY A 50 16.05 -6.88 0.82
N GLU A 51 14.79 -6.76 1.23
CA GLU A 51 13.85 -7.89 1.37
C GLU A 51 12.63 -7.76 0.45
N PHE A 52 12.20 -8.89 -0.11
CA PHE A 52 10.93 -9.01 -0.81
C PHE A 52 9.77 -9.09 0.18
N LYS A 53 8.81 -8.17 0.06
CA LYS A 53 7.62 -8.15 0.91
C LYS A 53 6.40 -7.63 0.16
N VAL A 54 5.24 -8.05 0.63
CA VAL A 54 3.95 -7.49 0.20
C VAL A 54 3.65 -6.28 1.08
N VAL A 55 3.36 -5.15 0.45
CA VAL A 55 3.00 -3.91 1.14
C VAL A 55 1.55 -3.58 0.80
N TYR A 56 0.78 -3.16 1.79
CA TYR A 56 -0.64 -2.84 1.59
C TYR A 56 -0.82 -1.34 1.46
N VAL A 57 -1.84 -0.91 0.73
CA VAL A 57 -2.20 0.51 0.60
C VAL A 57 -3.67 0.71 0.95
N LYS A 58 -4.04 1.92 1.38
CA LYS A 58 -5.46 2.23 1.66
C LYS A 58 -6.28 2.07 0.38
N CYS A 59 -7.24 1.14 0.40
CA CYS A 59 -8.15 0.92 -0.71
C CYS A 59 -8.92 2.20 -1.05
N GLY A 60 -9.15 2.44 -2.36
CA GLY A 60 -9.94 3.58 -2.83
C GLY A 60 -11.36 3.60 -2.28
N CYS A 61 -11.97 2.43 -2.05
CA CYS A 61 -13.30 2.31 -1.45
C CYS A 61 -13.38 2.92 -0.04
N SER A 62 -12.27 2.92 0.70
CA SER A 62 -12.20 3.45 2.06
C SER A 62 -12.26 4.98 2.10
N ARG A 63 -11.91 5.67 1.01
CA ARG A 63 -11.93 7.14 0.94
C ARG A 63 -13.35 7.70 0.81
N LEU A 64 -14.29 6.92 0.29
CA LEU A 64 -15.69 7.34 0.09
C LEU A 64 -16.52 7.40 1.39
N ARG A 65 -15.99 6.90 2.52
CA ARG A 65 -16.68 6.90 3.81
C ARG A 65 -16.28 8.04 4.76
N GLU A 66 -15.22 8.78 4.44
CA GLU A 66 -14.73 9.89 5.29
C GLU A 66 -15.31 11.26 4.88
N SER A 67 -16.04 11.31 3.76
CA SER A 67 -16.64 12.53 3.16
C SER A 67 -18.17 12.49 3.11
N LEU A 68 -18.79 11.56 3.86
CA LEU A 68 -20.23 11.50 4.16
C LEU A 68 -20.43 11.72 5.66
#